data_AF-A0A3P8X186-F1
#
_entry.id   AF-A0A3P8X186-F1
#
_cell.length_a   1.000
_cell.length_b   1.000
_cell.length_c   1.000
_cell.angle_alpha   90.00
_cell.angle_beta   90.00
_cell.angle_gamma   90.00
#
_symmetry.space_group_name_H-M   'P 1'
#
loop_
_entity.id
_entity.type
_entity.pdbx_description
1 polymer ?
#
loop_
_entity_poly.entity_id
_entity_poly.type
_entity_poly.pdbx_seq_one_letter_code
_entity_poly.pdbx_strand_id
1 'polypeptide(L)'
;NEAERWDCIQGFYELVNQETDGPQVAIRLLAHKIQSPQEKEALQAITVLEACMNNCGKRFQCEAAKFRFLNELIKVDRLWFLLIIQTKPTKQFKNPEY
;
A
#
# COMPACT_ATOMS: atom_id res chain seq x y z
N ASN A 1 -12.92 0.22 -19.18
CA ASN A 1 -14.12 -0.40 -18.57
C ASN A 1 -13.78 -1.02 -17.21
N GLU A 2 -14.74 -1.21 -16.30
CA GLU A 2 -14.48 -1.89 -15.02
C GLU A 2 -14.26 -3.40 -15.19
N ALA A 3 -14.94 -4.02 -16.16
CA ALA A 3 -14.75 -5.43 -16.52
C ALA A 3 -13.31 -5.75 -16.97
N GLU A 4 -12.76 -4.97 -17.90
CA GLU A 4 -11.36 -5.09 -18.35
C GLU A 4 -10.35 -4.99 -17.20
N ARG A 5 -10.67 -4.17 -16.18
CA ARG A 5 -9.81 -4.02 -15.01
C ARG A 5 -9.83 -5.28 -14.16
N TRP A 6 -11.00 -5.89 -13.98
CA TRP A 6 -11.13 -7.15 -13.28
C TRP A 6 -10.40 -8.27 -14.03
N ASP A 7 -10.58 -8.40 -15.35
CA ASP A 7 -9.87 -9.41 -16.16
C ASP A 7 -8.34 -9.29 -16.01
N CYS A 8 -7.81 -8.05 -15.98
CA CYS A 8 -6.38 -7.81 -15.72
C CYS A 8 -5.94 -8.25 -14.32
N ILE A 9 -6.77 -8.01 -13.30
CA ILE A 9 -6.49 -8.44 -11.92
C ILE A 9 -6.53 -9.96 -11.82
N GLN A 10 -7.46 -10.62 -12.53
CA GLN A 10 -7.55 -12.07 -12.58
C GLN A 10 -6.32 -12.70 -13.22
N GLY A 11 -5.95 -12.25 -14.41
CA GLY A 11 -4.75 -12.74 -15.10
C GLY A 11 -3.48 -12.54 -14.26
N PHE A 12 -3.40 -11.44 -13.49
CA PHE A 12 -2.26 -11.19 -12.60
C PHE A 12 -2.16 -12.27 -11.50
N TYR A 13 -3.21 -12.52 -10.73
CA TYR A 13 -3.12 -13.48 -9.63
C TYR A 13 -3.02 -14.93 -10.11
N GLU A 14 -3.57 -15.25 -11.29
CA GLU A 14 -3.41 -16.56 -11.93
C GLU A 14 -1.96 -16.82 -12.31
N LEU A 15 -1.30 -15.83 -12.93
CA LEU A 15 0.13 -15.90 -13.24
C LEU A 15 0.97 -16.08 -11.98
N VAL A 16 0.64 -15.36 -10.91
CA VAL A 16 1.30 -15.46 -9.61
C VAL A 16 1.19 -16.87 -9.00
N ASN A 17 0.07 -17.56 -9.24
CA ASN A 17 -0.14 -18.93 -8.75
C ASN A 17 0.57 -19.99 -9.61
N GLN A 18 0.70 -19.75 -10.92
CA GLN A 18 1.37 -20.64 -11.85
C GLN A 18 2.89 -20.64 -11.63
N GLU A 19 3.47 -19.48 -11.34
CA GLU A 19 4.90 -19.32 -11.15
C GLU A 19 5.37 -19.77 -9.76
N THR A 20 6.53 -20.41 -9.69
CA THR A 20 7.07 -20.93 -8.41
C THR A 20 7.52 -19.79 -7.49
N ASP A 21 8.18 -18.78 -8.07
CA ASP A 21 8.61 -17.54 -7.41
C ASP A 21 7.59 -16.40 -7.56
N GLY A 22 6.48 -16.65 -8.27
CA GLY A 22 5.40 -15.68 -8.53
C GLY A 22 4.95 -14.91 -7.29
N PRO A 23 4.65 -15.57 -6.16
CA PRO A 23 4.20 -14.88 -4.94
C PRO A 23 5.23 -13.89 -4.40
N GLN A 24 6.51 -14.25 -4.41
CA GLN A 24 7.58 -13.40 -3.89
C GLN A 24 7.79 -12.17 -4.78
N VAL A 25 7.78 -12.36 -6.10
CA VAL A 25 7.94 -11.29 -7.09
C VAL A 25 6.75 -10.34 -7.05
N ALA A 26 5.53 -10.88 -7.02
CA ALA A 26 4.30 -10.08 -6.97
C ALA A 26 4.21 -9.22 -5.71
N ILE A 27 4.52 -9.78 -4.55
CA ILE A 27 4.52 -9.01 -3.28
C ILE A 27 5.53 -7.85 -3.35
N ARG A 28 6.73 -8.06 -3.90
CA ARG A 28 7.73 -6.99 -4.08
C ARG A 28 7.23 -5.89 -5.02
N LEU A 29 6.64 -6.27 -6.14
CA LEU A 29 6.08 -5.33 -7.11
C LEU A 29 4.95 -4.51 -6.49
N LEU A 30 4.01 -5.18 -5.82
CA LEU A 30 2.88 -4.53 -5.14
C LEU A 30 3.37 -3.58 -4.05
N ALA A 31 4.33 -3.98 -3.23
CA ALA A 31 4.88 -3.12 -2.19
C ALA A 31 5.44 -1.80 -2.76
N HIS A 32 6.16 -1.87 -3.89
CA HIS A 32 6.65 -0.68 -4.57
C HIS A 32 5.51 0.20 -5.10
N LYS A 33 4.47 -0.42 -5.68
CA LYS A 33 3.33 0.32 -6.24
C LYS A 33 2.46 0.96 -5.17
N ILE A 34 2.31 0.34 -4.00
CA ILE A 34 1.56 0.92 -2.89
C ILE A 34 2.30 2.11 -2.26
N GLN A 35 3.63 2.14 -2.32
CA GLN A 35 4.44 3.29 -1.90
C GLN A 35 4.50 4.40 -2.96
N SER A 36 3.80 4.26 -4.09
CA SER A 36 3.76 5.31 -5.10
C SER A 36 3.15 6.58 -4.52
N PRO A 37 3.73 7.77 -4.80
CA PRO A 37 3.15 9.05 -4.39
C PRO A 37 1.81 9.34 -5.09
N GLN A 38 1.48 8.58 -6.13
CA GLN A 38 0.20 8.68 -6.82
C GLN A 38 -0.85 7.83 -6.11
N GLU A 39 -1.80 8.50 -5.45
CA GLU A 39 -2.89 7.86 -4.69
C GLU A 39 -3.64 6.80 -5.52
N LYS A 40 -3.93 7.10 -6.79
CA LYS A 40 -4.62 6.18 -7.70
C LYS A 40 -3.83 4.89 -7.94
N GLU A 41 -2.51 4.98 -8.11
CA GLU A 41 -1.66 3.81 -8.33
C GLU A 41 -1.55 2.97 -7.06
N ALA A 42 -1.42 3.64 -5.90
CA ALA A 42 -1.38 2.97 -4.61
C ALA A 42 -2.70 2.25 -4.29
N LEU A 43 -3.85 2.90 -4.51
CA LEU A 43 -5.18 2.30 -4.35
C LEU A 43 -5.37 1.08 -5.24
N GLN A 44 -5.00 1.18 -6.53
CA GLN A 44 -5.09 0.04 -7.44
C GLN A 44 -4.20 -1.13 -7.00
N ALA A 45 -3.00 -0.86 -6.50
CA ALA A 45 -2.10 -1.89 -6.00
C ALA A 45 -2.64 -2.55 -4.72
N ILE A 46 -3.31 -1.80 -3.84
CA ILE A 46 -4.02 -2.36 -2.67
C ILE A 46 -5.15 -3.28 -3.11
N THR A 47 -5.96 -2.89 -4.10
CA THR A 47 -7.05 -3.72 -4.63
C THR A 47 -6.52 -5.04 -5.23
N VAL A 48 -5.42 -4.98 -5.98
CA VAL A 48 -4.77 -6.19 -6.53
C VAL A 48 -4.25 -7.07 -5.40
N LEU A 49 -3.63 -6.49 -4.37
CA LEU A 49 -3.13 -7.22 -3.21
C LEU A 49 -4.27 -7.93 -2.48
N GLU A 50 -5.40 -7.26 -2.25
CA GLU A 50 -6.59 -7.84 -1.64
C GLU A 50 -7.13 -9.02 -2.46
N ALA A 51 -7.25 -8.86 -3.78
CA ALA A 51 -7.66 -9.94 -4.67
C ALA A 51 -6.69 -11.14 -4.60
N CYS A 52 -5.38 -10.91 -4.57
CA CYS A 52 -4.38 -11.96 -4.44
C CYS A 52 -4.45 -12.67 -3.07
N MET A 53 -4.68 -11.93 -1.98
CA MET A 53 -4.83 -12.51 -0.64
C MET A 53 -6.04 -13.46 -0.55
N ASN A 54 -7.11 -13.16 -1.29
CA ASN A 54 -8.32 -13.97 -1.34
C ASN A 54 -8.20 -15.17 -2.30
N ASN A 55 -7.46 -15.05 -3.41
CA ASN A 55 -7.45 -16.06 -4.48
C ASN A 55 -6.17 -16.90 -4.59
N CYS A 56 -5.01 -16.46 -4.07
CA CYS A 56 -3.72 -17.16 -4.21
C CYS A 56 -3.38 -18.13 -3.07
N GLY A 57 -4.23 -18.21 -2.04
CA GLY A 57 -4.07 -19.14 -0.92
C GLY A 57 -2.83 -18.93 -0.05
N LYS A 58 -2.47 -19.96 0.73
CA LYS A 58 -1.49 -19.85 1.83
C LYS A 58 -0.07 -19.48 1.39
N ARG A 59 0.37 -19.88 0.19
CA ARG A 59 1.73 -19.57 -0.31
C ARG A 59 1.92 -18.06 -0.43
N PHE A 60 0.96 -17.38 -1.04
CA PHE A 60 0.96 -15.93 -1.19
C PHE A 60 0.81 -15.23 0.17
N GLN A 61 -0.12 -15.69 1.00
CA GLN A 61 -0.34 -15.13 2.34
C GLN A 61 0.91 -15.22 3.23
N CYS A 62 1.66 -16.33 3.17
CA CYS A 62 2.92 -16.50 3.90
C CYS A 62 3.99 -15.51 3.44
N GLU A 63 4.14 -15.28 2.13
CA GLU A 63 5.08 -14.27 1.61
C GLU A 63 4.63 -12.84 1.93
N ALA A 64 3.32 -12.56 1.85
CA ALA A 64 2.74 -11.29 2.25
C ALA A 64 3.00 -10.99 3.75
N ALA A 65 2.86 -12.00 4.62
CA ALA A 65 3.07 -11.89 6.05
C ALA A 65 4.54 -11.63 6.43
N LYS A 66 5.50 -12.08 5.61
CA LYS A 66 6.94 -11.75 5.80
C LYS A 66 7.24 -10.30 5.47
N PHE A 67 6.42 -9.67 4.64
CA PHE A 67 6.63 -8.30 4.23
C PHE A 67 6.20 -7.34 5.34
N ARG A 68 7.15 -6.53 5.85
CA ARG A 68 6.89 -5.46 6.83
C ARG A 68 6.08 -4.28 6.26
N PHE A 69 5.44 -4.46 5.11
CA PHE A 69 4.67 -3.45 4.39
C PHE A 69 3.65 -2.76 5.31
N LEU A 70 2.90 -3.52 6.11
CA LEU A 70 1.95 -2.98 7.09
C LEU A 70 2.63 -2.09 8.15
N ASN A 71 3.87 -2.42 8.55
CA ASN A 71 4.66 -1.64 9.49
C ASN A 71 5.18 -0.33 8.91
N GLU A 72 5.41 -0.26 7.60
CA GLU A 72 5.87 0.95 6.91
C GLU A 72 4.70 1.87 6.52
N LEU A 73 3.53 1.33 6.16
CA LEU A 73 2.32 2.13 5.91
C LEU A 73 1.93 2.99 7.12
N ILE A 74 2.04 2.45 8.34
CA ILE A 74 1.75 3.17 9.59
C ILE A 74 2.80 4.28 9.86
N LYS A 75 4.03 4.15 9.36
CA LYS A 75 5.05 5.19 9.51
C LYS A 75 4.83 6.39 8.60
N VAL A 76 4.25 6.18 7.41
CA VAL A 76 3.97 7.28 6.47
C VAL A 76 2.92 8.22 7.06
N ASP A 77 1.86 7.71 7.67
CA ASP A 77 0.89 8.54 8.39
C ASP A 77 1.55 9.27 9.57
N ARG A 78 2.45 8.61 10.32
CA ARG A 78 3.17 9.26 11.41
C ARG A 78 4.10 10.36 10.91
N LEU A 79 4.80 10.17 9.78
CA LEU A 79 5.66 11.19 9.18
C LEU A 79 4.84 12.35 8.62
N TRP A 80 3.73 12.07 7.92
CA TRP A 80 2.80 13.09 7.44
C TRP A 80 2.20 13.87 8.61
N PHE A 81 1.79 13.18 9.68
CA PHE A 81 1.26 13.81 10.88
C PHE A 81 2.32 14.72 11.50
N LEU A 82 3.56 14.26 11.67
CA LEU A 82 4.68 15.06 12.19
C LEU A 82 4.99 16.29 11.31
N LEU A 83 4.97 16.14 9.99
CA LEU A 83 5.19 17.26 9.07
C LEU A 83 4.07 18.31 9.17
N ILE A 84 2.81 17.87 9.36
CA ILE A 84 1.66 18.75 9.59
C ILE A 84 1.76 19.51 10.92
N ILE A 85 2.28 18.88 12.00
CA ILE A 85 2.47 19.59 13.28
C ILE A 85 3.65 20.57 13.21
N GLN A 86 4.72 20.25 12.45
CA GLN A 86 5.87 21.15 12.29
C GLN A 86 5.59 22.35 11.37
N THR A 87 4.58 22.27 10.49
CA THR A 87 4.23 23.35 9.55
C THR A 87 3.15 24.30 10.06
N LYS A 88 2.56 24.05 11.24
CA LYS A 88 1.70 25.05 11.90
C LYS A 88 2.60 26.16 12.46
N PRO A 89 2.50 27.43 12.01
CA PRO A 89 3.13 28.51 12.74
C PRO A 89 2.48 28.54 14.12
N THR A 90 3.31 28.37 15.16
CA THR A 90 2.97 28.72 16.52
C THR A 90 2.53 30.18 16.51
N LYS A 91 1.21 30.43 16.43
CA LYS A 91 0.66 31.71 16.83
C LYS A 91 1.08 31.88 18.27
N GLN A 92 2.04 32.77 18.48
CA GLN A 92 2.47 33.19 19.79
C GLN A 92 1.22 33.63 20.55
N PHE A 93 0.80 32.84 21.52
CA PHE A 93 0.02 33.33 22.64
C PHE A 93 0.94 34.29 23.40
N LYS A 94 0.94 35.56 23.00
CA LYS A 94 1.17 36.67 23.92
C LYS A 94 -0.15 37.44 24.01
N ASN A 95 -0.87 37.14 25.07
CA ASN A 95 -1.84 38.02 25.71
C ASN A 95 -1.39 38.09 27.19
N PRO A 96 -1.67 39.14 27.98
CA PRO A 96 -2.40 40.38 27.71
C PRO A 96 -1.61 41.64 28.21
N GLU A 97 -2.31 42.76 28.36
CA GLU A 97 -1.90 44.06 28.97
C GLU A 97 -1.36 45.11 28.00
N TYR A 98 -2.27 45.84 27.34
CA TYR A 98 -2.72 47.19 27.73
C TYR A 98 -4.12 47.45 27.15
#